data_AF-A0A7J7JSJ1-F1
#
_entry.id   AF-A0A7J7JSJ1-F1
#
_cell.length_a   1.000
_cell.length_b   1.000
_cell.length_c   1.000
_cell.angle_alpha   90.00
_cell.angle_beta   90.00
_cell.angle_gamma   90.00
#
_symmetry.space_group_name_H-M   'P 1'
#
loop_
_entity.id
_entity.type
_entity.pdbx_description
1 polymer ?
#
loop_
_entity_poly.entity_id
_entity_poly.type
_entity_poly.pdbx_seq_one_letter_code
_entity_poly.pdbx_strand_id
1 'polypeptide(L)' 'MCDYMITFIHKLKQLPEKYMMNSVLENFTILQVVTNKDTQETLLCIAFVFEVSTSEHGAQHHIYKLLKD' A
#
# COMPACT_ATOMS: atom_id res chain seq x y z
N MET A 1 2.44 13.31 -3.47
CA MET A 1 2.58 12.47 -2.25
C MET A 1 3.00 13.38 -1.12
N CYS A 2 2.52 13.17 0.11
CA CYS A 2 2.96 13.98 1.26
C CYS A 2 4.44 13.68 1.60
N ASP A 3 5.07 14.58 2.34
CA ASP A 3 6.50 14.50 2.67
C ASP A 3 6.86 13.20 3.41
N TYR A 4 5.93 12.68 4.22
CA TYR A 4 6.08 11.38 4.86
C TYR A 4 6.27 10.28 3.82
N MET A 5 5.39 10.20 2.83
CA MET A 5 5.45 9.17 1.79
C MET A 5 6.70 9.29 0.93
N ILE A 6 7.13 10.51 0.62
CA ILE A 6 8.38 10.77 -0.11
C ILE A 6 9.57 10.26 0.72
N THR A 7 9.65 10.66 1.99
CA THR A 7 10.73 10.25 2.90
C THR A 7 10.75 8.74 3.13
N PHE A 8 9.56 8.14 3.27
CA PHE A 8 9.40 6.70 3.44
C PHE A 8 9.99 5.94 2.26
N ILE A 9 9.65 6.32 1.02
CA ILE A 9 10.21 5.69 -0.19
C ILE A 9 11.72 5.87 -0.26
N HIS A 10 12.24 7.06 0.05
CA HIS A 10 13.70 7.29 0.06
C HIS A 10 14.41 6.37 1.05
N LYS A 11 13.92 6.27 2.29
CA LYS A 11 14.49 5.39 3.32
C LYS A 11 14.36 3.92 2.96
N LEU A 12 13.20 3.51 2.42
CA LEU A 12 12.96 2.14 1.99
C LEU A 12 13.96 1.72 0.91
N LYS A 13 14.20 2.57 -0.09
CA LYS A 13 15.15 2.32 -1.18
C LYS A 13 16.62 2.28 -0.74
N GLN A 14 16.95 2.80 0.45
CA GLN A 14 18.30 2.76 1.01
C GLN A 14 18.61 1.46 1.76
N LEU A 15 17.59 0.62 2.01
CA LEU A 15 17.83 -0.67 2.66
C LEU A 15 18.64 -1.58 1.73
N PRO A 16 19.64 -2.30 2.26
CA PRO A 16 20.58 -3.06 1.45
C PRO A 16 19.95 -4.30 0.80
N GLU A 17 18.90 -4.84 1.40
CA GLU A 17 18.34 -6.14 1.08
C GLU A 17 16.82 -6.05 0.90
N LYS A 18 16.27 -6.75 -0.10
CA LYS A 18 14.82 -6.74 -0.39
C LYS A 18 13.98 -7.27 0.77
N TYR A 19 14.47 -8.28 1.49
CA TYR A 19 13.74 -8.83 2.63
C TYR A 19 13.55 -7.78 3.74
N MET A 20 14.54 -6.91 3.95
CA MET A 20 14.42 -5.81 4.93
C MET A 20 13.36 -4.80 4.50
N MET A 21 13.27 -4.50 3.19
CA MET A 21 12.21 -3.63 2.67
C MET A 21 10.84 -4.27 2.91
N ASN A 22 10.70 -5.56 2.63
CA ASN A 22 9.45 -6.28 2.85
C ASN A 22 9.07 -6.34 4.34
N SER A 23 10.02 -6.55 5.26
CA SER A 23 9.74 -6.51 6.71
C SER A 23 9.24 -5.13 7.19
N VAL A 24 9.67 -4.04 6.56
CA VAL A 24 9.09 -2.71 6.81
C VAL A 24 7.68 -2.62 6.22
N LEU A 25 7.47 -3.12 5.00
CA LEU A 25 6.19 -3.06 4.31
C LEU A 25 5.10 -3.95 4.92
N GLU A 26 5.46 -5.01 5.64
CA GLU A 26 4.52 -5.87 6.39
C GLU A 26 3.63 -5.07 7.35
N ASN A 27 4.15 -3.99 7.92
CA ASN A 27 3.44 -3.12 8.86
C ASN A 27 3.00 -1.80 8.24
N PHE A 28 3.21 -1.61 6.93
CA PHE A 28 2.84 -0.41 6.21
C PHE A 28 1.61 -0.69 5.33
N THR A 29 0.50 0.00 5.62
CA THR A 29 -0.73 -0.13 4.86
C THR A 29 -1.31 1.24 4.51
N ILE A 30 -2.11 1.28 3.44
CA ILE A 30 -2.90 2.47 3.09
C ILE A 30 -4.36 2.04 3.04
N LEU A 31 -5.24 2.79 3.72
CA LEU A 31 -6.68 2.61 3.64
C LEU A 31 -7.28 3.77 2.86
N GLN A 32 -7.88 3.48 1.71
CA GLN A 32 -8.63 4.46 0.93
C GLN A 32 -10.12 4.24 1.14
N VAL A 33 -10.79 5.24 1.70
CA VAL A 33 -12.24 5.26 1.85
C VAL A 33 -12.80 6.37 0.97
N VAL A 34 -13.66 6.00 0.02
CA VAL A 34 -14.39 6.94 -0.84
C VAL A 34 -15.80 7.04 -0.31
N THR A 35 -16.20 8.23 0.12
CA THR A 35 -17.54 8.49 0.65
C THR A 35 -18.32 9.44 -0.25
N ASN A 36 -19.63 9.27 -0.26
CA ASN A 36 -20.53 10.29 -0.77
C ASN A 36 -20.48 11.50 0.17
N LYS A 37 -20.25 12.69 -0.38
CA LYS A 37 -20.08 13.92 0.40
C LYS A 37 -21.34 14.30 1.19
N ASP A 38 -22.52 14.09 0.61
CA ASP A 38 -23.78 14.56 1.18
C ASP A 38 -24.36 13.56 2.17
N THR A 39 -24.28 12.25 1.86
CA THR A 39 -24.86 11.19 2.71
C THR A 39 -23.86 10.54 3.65
N GLN A 40 -22.55 10.79 3.48
CA GLN A 40 -21.45 10.08 4.16
C GLN A 40 -21.43 8.57 3.89
N GLU A 41 -22.23 8.07 2.94
CA GLU A 41 -22.24 6.67 2.55
C GLU A 41 -20.88 6.26 1.99
N THR A 42 -20.37 5.09 2.42
CA THR A 42 -19.13 4.54 1.87
C THR A 42 -19.39 3.89 0.52
N LEU A 43 -18.86 4.51 -0.55
CA LEU A 43 -19.00 4.04 -1.92
C LEU A 43 -17.96 2.96 -2.26
N LEU A 44 -16.74 3.11 -1.73
CA LEU A 44 -15.65 2.17 -1.96
C LEU A 44 -14.66 2.22 -0.78
N CYS A 45 -14.16 1.06 -0.39
CA CYS A 45 -13.10 0.94 0.61
C CYS A 45 -12.04 -0.02 0.07
N ILE A 46 -10.80 0.46 -0.03
CA ILE A 46 -9.65 -0.32 -0.51
C ILE A 46 -8.57 -0.32 0.56
N ALA A 47 -8.17 -1.51 1.00
CA ALA A 47 -6.99 -1.70 1.82
C ALA A 47 -5.82 -2.12 0.92
N PHE A 48 -4.73 -1.35 0.96
CA PHE A 48 -3.50 -1.65 0.24
C PHE A 48 -2.46 -2.23 1.18
N VAL A 49 -1.92 -3.38 0.79
CA VAL A 49 -0.72 -4.01 1.35
C VAL A 49 0.35 -4.06 0.26
N PHE A 50 1.62 -4.06 0.66
CA PHE A 50 2.73 -3.82 -0.27
C PHE A 50 3.84 -4.84 -0.14
N GLU A 51 4.51 -5.09 -1.25
CA GLU A 51 5.76 -5.85 -1.33
C GLU A 51 6.65 -5.23 -2.41
N VAL A 52 7.98 -5.34 -2.27
CA VAL A 52 8.92 -4.96 -3.32
C VAL A 52 8.96 -6.04 -4.40
N SER A 53 8.73 -5.64 -5.65
CA SER A 53 8.74 -6.55 -6.80
C SER A 53 10.06 -7.34 -6.89
N THR A 54 9.93 -8.66 -7.05
CA THR A 54 11.04 -9.58 -7.37
C THR A 54 11.27 -9.69 -8.87
N SER A 55 10.31 -9.26 -9.69
CA SER A 55 10.35 -9.42 -11.14
C SER A 55 11.16 -8.32 -11.83
N GLU A 56 11.82 -8.68 -12.93
CA GLU A 56 12.41 -7.72 -13.87
C GLU A 56 11.33 -6.90 -14.61
N HIS A 57 10.06 -7.32 -14.54
CA HIS A 57 8.95 -6.81 -15.35
C HIS A 57 8.14 -5.70 -14.66
N GLY A 58 8.70 -5.03 -13.65
CA GLY A 58 8.11 -3.84 -13.01
C GLY A 58 7.13 -4.15 -11.87
N ALA A 59 6.23 -3.20 -11.59
CA ALA A 59 5.25 -3.32 -10.51
C ALA A 59 4.08 -4.25 -10.89
N GLN A 60 3.60 -5.04 -9.94
CA GLN A 60 2.49 -5.97 -10.09
C GLN A 60 1.48 -5.77 -8.95
N HIS A 61 0.23 -6.20 -9.14
CA HIS A 61 -0.80 -6.13 -8.11
C HIS A 61 -1.84 -7.25 -8.26
N HIS A 62 -2.48 -7.61 -7.15
CA HIS A 62 -3.63 -8.51 -7.12
C HIS A 62 -4.78 -7.81 -6.38
N ILE A 63 -6.01 -8.01 -6.85
CA ILE A 63 -7.22 -7.41 -6.27
C ILE A 63 -8.10 -8.51 -5.72
N TYR A 64 -8.46 -8.39 -4.45
CA TYR A 64 -9.33 -9.33 -3.75
C TYR A 64 -10.56 -8.62 -3.23
N LYS A 65 -11.71 -9.30 -3.32
CA LYS A 65 -12.92 -8.84 -2.64
C LYS A 65 -12.81 -9.22 -1.17
N LEU A 66 -12.84 -8.22 -0.29
CA LEU A 66 -12.84 -8.46 1.14
C LEU A 66 -14.22 -8.99 1.57
N LEU A 67 -14.21 -10.16 2.21
CA LEU A 67 -15.38 -10.79 2.82
C LEU A 67 -15.16 -10.80 4.34
N LYS A 68 -16.25 -10.73 5.10
CA LYS A 68 -16.24 -10.95 6.54
C LYS A 68 -16.87 -12.33 6.77
N ASP A 69 -16.12 -13.23 7.38
CA ASP A 69 -16.64 -14.52 7.84
C ASP A 69 -17.67 -14.33 8.97
#